data_AF-A0A2S9G760-F1
#
_entry.id   AF-A0A2S9G760-F1
#
_cell.length_a   1.000
_cell.length_b   1.000
_cell.length_c   1.000
_cell.angle_alpha   90.00
_cell.angle_beta   90.00
_cell.angle_gamma   90.00
#
_symmetry.space_group_name_H-M   'P 1'
#
loop_
_entity.id
_entity.type
_entity.pdbx_description
1 polymer ?
#
loop_
_entity_poly.entity_id
_entity_poly.type
_entity_poly.pdbx_seq_one_letter_code
_entity_poly.pdbx_strand_id
1 'polypeptide(L)'
;LDTGVMPTVEVSVEKIFASELRQRIADLAIDLLGPDGLLAHRPGGAPVDGVFERLYRAAPLMRFGGGTNEVLRDVIAQRGHGMPS
;
A
#
# COMPACT_ATOMS: atom_id res chain seq x y z
N LEU A 1 21.17 8.43 -3.48
CA LEU A 1 21.29 7.05 -4.00
C LEU A 1 22.73 6.84 -4.50
N ASP A 2 23.72 7.36 -3.74
CA ASP A 2 24.96 7.86 -4.37
C ASP A 2 26.15 6.91 -4.16
N THR A 3 25.92 5.77 -3.51
CA THR A 3 26.95 4.77 -3.20
C THR A 3 26.96 3.59 -4.18
N GLY A 4 26.03 3.54 -5.15
CA GLY A 4 25.87 2.40 -6.07
C GLY A 4 25.31 1.13 -5.41
N VAL A 5 25.13 1.12 -4.09
CA VAL A 5 24.49 0.03 -3.35
C VAL A 5 22.99 0.25 -3.33
N MET A 6 22.23 -0.73 -3.80
CA MET A 6 20.78 -0.69 -3.74
C MET A 6 20.32 -0.74 -2.27
N PRO A 7 19.57 0.26 -1.77
CA PRO A 7 19.16 0.35 -0.36
C PRO A 7 17.98 -0.58 -0.07
N THR A 8 18.24 -1.89 -0.07
CA THR A 8 17.16 -2.90 -0.06
C THR A 8 16.33 -2.91 1.22
N VAL A 9 16.91 -2.49 2.36
CA VAL A 9 16.19 -2.38 3.64
C VAL A 9 15.23 -1.19 3.60
N GLU A 10 15.72 -0.02 3.20
CA GLU A 10 14.96 1.22 3.13
C GLU A 10 13.80 1.10 2.14
N VAL A 11 14.05 0.52 0.97
CA VAL A 11 13.01 0.26 -0.04
C VAL A 11 11.96 -0.73 0.47
N SER A 12 12.37 -1.75 1.23
CA SER A 12 11.43 -2.71 1.83
C SER A 12 10.54 -2.04 2.88
N VAL A 13 11.12 -1.20 3.75
CA VAL A 13 10.39 -0.41 4.74
C VAL A 13 9.38 0.52 4.05
N GLU A 14 9.83 1.26 3.03
CA GLU A 14 8.98 2.17 2.27
C GLU A 14 7.79 1.42 1.63
N LYS A 15 8.04 0.28 0.98
CA LYS A 15 7.01 -0.50 0.32
C LYS A 15 5.97 -1.01 1.32
N ILE A 16 6.40 -1.59 2.43
CA ILE A 16 5.50 -2.08 3.48
C ILE A 16 4.64 -0.92 3.99
N PHE A 17 5.28 0.18 4.41
CA PHE A 17 4.59 1.34 4.96
C PHE A 17 3.58 1.91 3.96
N ALA A 18 4.00 2.14 2.72
CA ALA A 18 3.17 2.79 1.72
C ALA A 18 2.00 1.89 1.26
N SER A 19 2.17 0.57 1.22
CA SER A 19 1.08 -0.36 0.87
C SER A 19 0.04 -0.45 1.99
N GLU A 20 0.47 -0.49 3.25
CA GLU A 20 -0.45 -0.54 4.40
C GLU A 20 -1.15 0.80 4.64
N LEU A 21 -0.43 1.92 4.45
CA LEU A 21 -1.02 3.24 4.51
C LEU A 21 -2.11 3.43 3.44
N ARG A 22 -1.90 2.95 2.22
CA ARG A 22 -2.92 3.01 1.15
C ARG A 22 -4.19 2.27 1.56
N GLN A 23 -4.09 1.10 2.19
CA GLN A 23 -5.25 0.38 2.71
C GLN A 23 -5.97 1.22 3.77
N ARG A 24 -5.24 1.75 4.76
CA ARG A 24 -5.83 2.57 5.84
C ARG A 24 -6.51 3.84 5.32
N ILE A 25 -5.92 4.48 4.31
CA ILE A 25 -6.53 5.64 3.64
C ILE A 25 -7.81 5.23 2.92
N ALA A 26 -7.79 4.09 2.22
CA ALA A 26 -8.97 3.61 1.51
C ALA A 26 -10.12 3.27 2.47
N ASP A 27 -9.84 2.52 3.54
CA ASP A 27 -10.82 2.15 4.56
C ASP A 27 -11.45 3.39 5.19
N LEU A 28 -10.60 4.32 5.65
CA LEU A 28 -11.06 5.58 6.26
C LEU A 28 -11.92 6.40 5.28
N ALA A 29 -11.54 6.47 4.01
CA ALA A 29 -12.29 7.23 3.02
C ALA A 29 -13.66 6.60 2.73
N ILE A 30 -13.75 5.26 2.65
CA ILE A 30 -15.05 4.58 2.52
C ILE A 30 -15.93 4.83 3.75
N ASP A 31 -15.36 4.74 4.96
CA ASP A 31 -16.11 4.99 6.19
C ASP A 31 -16.65 6.43 6.26
N LEU A 32 -15.86 7.43 5.86
CA LEU A 32 -16.25 8.84 5.86
C LEU A 32 -17.31 9.16 4.79
N LEU A 33 -17.24 8.52 3.62
CA LEU A 33 -18.18 8.74 2.51
C LEU A 33 -19.46 7.91 2.64
N GLY A 34 -19.46 6.88 3.51
CA GLY A 34 -20.58 5.98 3.68
C GLY A 34 -20.90 5.21 2.39
N PRO A 35 -22.18 4.90 2.12
CA PRO A 35 -22.59 4.15 0.94
C PRO A 35 -22.12 4.76 -0.39
N ASP A 36 -22.06 6.08 -0.48
CA ASP A 36 -21.62 6.79 -1.70
C ASP A 36 -20.13 6.57 -2.01
N GLY A 37 -19.33 6.22 -1.00
CA GLY A 37 -17.91 5.88 -1.16
C GLY A 37 -17.67 4.64 -2.04
N LEU A 38 -18.69 3.79 -2.22
CA LEU A 38 -18.64 2.59 -3.07
C LEU A 38 -18.99 2.87 -4.54
N LEU A 39 -19.32 4.10 -4.90
CA LEU A 39 -19.66 4.48 -6.27
C LEU A 39 -18.39 4.60 -7.12
N ALA A 40 -18.27 3.72 -8.10
CA ALA A 40 -17.20 3.77 -9.09
C ALA A 40 -17.39 4.98 -10.05
N HIS A 41 -16.30 5.40 -10.71
CA HIS A 41 -16.31 6.47 -11.70
C HIS A 41 -17.30 6.17 -12.84
N ARG A 42 -18.47 6.79 -12.78
CA ARG A 42 -19.54 6.74 -13.77
C ARG A 42 -20.20 8.12 -13.86
N PRO A 43 -20.93 8.42 -14.95
CA PRO A 43 -21.68 9.67 -15.03
C PRO A 43 -22.67 9.80 -13.86
N GLY A 44 -22.38 10.72 -12.93
CA GLY A 44 -23.26 11.13 -11.83
C GLY A 44 -22.99 10.45 -10.49
N GLY A 45 -22.71 11.26 -9.46
CA GLY A 45 -22.89 10.91 -8.04
C GLY A 45 -21.68 10.34 -7.29
N ALA A 46 -20.63 9.89 -7.97
CA ALA A 46 -19.45 9.36 -7.28
C ALA A 46 -18.64 10.48 -6.60
N PRO A 47 -18.40 10.41 -5.27
CA PRO A 47 -17.53 11.37 -4.59
C PRO A 47 -16.12 11.35 -5.15
N VAL A 48 -15.55 12.53 -5.40
CA VAL A 48 -14.18 12.70 -5.91
C VAL A 48 -13.92 11.79 -7.12
N ASP A 49 -14.89 11.71 -8.04
CA ASP A 49 -14.79 10.91 -9.26
C ASP A 49 -14.47 9.42 -9.02
N GLY A 50 -14.90 8.85 -7.88
CA GLY A 50 -14.67 7.45 -7.52
C GLY A 50 -13.20 7.14 -7.22
N VAL A 51 -12.39 8.14 -6.83
CA VAL A 51 -10.97 7.96 -6.48
C VAL A 51 -10.78 6.96 -5.34
N PHE A 52 -11.56 7.10 -4.27
CA PHE A 52 -11.42 6.25 -3.08
C PHE A 52 -12.00 4.85 -3.27
N GLU A 53 -13.09 4.70 -4.02
CA GLU A 53 -13.60 3.39 -4.47
C GLU A 53 -12.51 2.61 -5.22
N ARG A 54 -11.85 3.28 -6.18
CA ARG A 54 -10.79 2.67 -6.98
C ARG A 54 -9.58 2.32 -6.12
N LEU A 55 -9.20 3.20 -5.20
CA LEU A 55 -8.11 2.94 -4.26
C LEU A 55 -8.44 1.74 -3.37
N TYR A 56 -9.67 1.64 -2.87
CA TYR A 56 -10.13 0.54 -2.01
C TYR A 56 -10.03 -0.82 -2.70
N ARG A 57 -10.39 -0.91 -3.98
CA ARG A 57 -10.18 -2.15 -4.77
C ARG A 57 -8.71 -2.46 -5.04
N ALA A 58 -7.87 -1.44 -5.23
CA ALA A 58 -6.48 -1.62 -5.60
C ALA A 58 -5.53 -1.84 -4.41
N ALA A 59 -5.85 -1.29 -3.23
CA ALA A 59 -4.98 -1.30 -2.05
C ALA A 59 -4.59 -2.70 -1.57
N PRO A 60 -5.49 -3.71 -1.55
CA PRO A 60 -5.11 -5.08 -1.16
C PRO A 60 -4.02 -5.68 -2.05
N LEU A 61 -4.08 -5.41 -3.37
CA LEU A 61 -3.09 -5.92 -4.34
C LEU A 61 -1.68 -5.41 -4.02
N MET A 62 -1.56 -4.18 -3.51
CA MET A 62 -0.26 -3.56 -3.22
C MET A 62 0.47 -4.21 -2.03
N ARG A 63 -0.22 -4.97 -1.19
CA ARG A 63 0.40 -5.68 -0.05
C ARG A 63 1.21 -6.89 -0.48
N PHE A 64 0.88 -7.50 -1.62
CA PHE A 64 1.58 -8.68 -2.15
C PHE A 64 2.24 -8.47 -3.52
N GLY A 65 1.78 -7.49 -4.30
CA GLY A 65 2.44 -7.09 -5.54
C GLY A 65 3.87 -6.59 -5.27
N GLY A 66 4.82 -7.06 -6.08
CA GLY A 66 6.23 -6.68 -5.94
C GLY A 66 6.93 -7.25 -4.70
N GLY A 67 6.39 -8.33 -4.14
CA GLY A 67 6.85 -8.95 -2.88
C GLY A 67 5.82 -8.76 -1.78
N THR A 68 5.52 -9.83 -1.04
CA THR A 68 4.61 -9.73 0.11
C THR A 68 5.24 -8.94 1.23
N ASN A 69 4.41 -8.19 1.97
CA ASN A 69 4.90 -7.40 3.09
C ASN A 69 5.60 -8.29 4.14
N GLU A 70 5.17 -9.53 4.29
CA GLU A 70 5.78 -10.55 5.16
C GLU A 70 7.20 -10.88 4.69
N VAL A 71 7.39 -11.21 3.40
CA VAL A 71 8.72 -11.48 2.83
C VAL A 71 9.62 -10.25 2.94
N LEU A 72 9.09 -9.05 2.74
CA LEU A 72 9.87 -7.82 2.89
C LEU A 72 10.25 -7.54 4.35
N ARG A 73 9.48 -8.01 5.34
CA ARG A 73 9.89 -7.97 6.76
C ARG A 73 11.03 -8.93 7.03
N ASP A 74 11.02 -10.11 6.40
CA ASP A 74 12.16 -11.04 6.48
C ASP A 74 13.42 -10.44 5.86
N VAL A 75 13.30 -9.71 4.74
CA VAL A 75 14.42 -8.97 4.15
C VAL A 75 14.99 -7.93 5.13
N ILE A 76 14.13 -7.19 5.84
CA ILE A 76 14.55 -6.22 6.86
C ILE A 76 15.25 -6.95 8.03
N ALA A 77 14.69 -8.04 8.52
CA ALA A 77 15.28 -8.86 9.58
C ALA A 77 16.68 -9.38 9.20
N GLN A 78 16.80 -10.00 8.03
CA GLN A 78 18.04 -10.63 7.58
C GLN A 78 19.10 -9.59 7.21
N ARG A 79 18.76 -8.60 6.39
CA ARG A 79 19.73 -7.63 5.84
C ARG A 79 19.96 -6.42 6.74
N GLY A 80 18.93 -6.00 7.48
CA GLY A 80 19.01 -4.86 8.40
C GLY A 80 19.49 -5.26 9.79
N HIS A 81 19.18 -6.48 10.24
CA HIS A 81 19.50 -6.94 11.60
C HIS A 81 20.38 -8.19 11.68
N GLY A 82 20.84 -8.73 10.53
CA GLY A 82 21.74 -9.89 10.51
C GLY A 82 21.10 -11.19 11.01
N MET A 83 19.77 -11.27 11.00
CA MET A 83 19.06 -12.47 11.41
C MET A 83 19.29 -13.61 10.40
N PRO A 84 19.29 -14.88 10.85
CA PRO A 84 19.38 -16.03 9.95
C PRO A 84 18.15 -16.13 9.04
N SER A 85 18.31 -16.83 7.91
CA SER A 85 17.24 -17.13 6.95
C SER A 85 16.40 -18.34 7.34
#